data_AF-A0A534BGA7-F1
#
_entry.id   AF-A0A534BGA7-F1
#
_cell.length_a   1.000
_cell.length_b   1.000
_cell.length_c   1.000
_cell.angle_alpha   90.00
_cell.angle_beta   90.00
_cell.angle_gamma   90.00
#
_symmetry.space_group_name_H-M   'P 1'
#
loop_
_entity.id
_entity.type
_entity.pdbx_description
1 polymer ?
#
loop_
_entity_poly.entity_id
_entity_poly.type
_entity_poly.pdbx_seq_one_letter_code
_entity_poly.pdbx_strand_id
1 'polypeptide(L)'
;MTFPRTDFASASNAFEREWLVTNALGGFACGTVAQANTRRYHGLLVASLQPPVQRVLMVSKVEVHVRYRDRSYELGSNEFAGGTISPRGFEVLSAFEDDEGLPVWTYACADARLEQRVWMADGRNTTYVRFQLQDASAAMDLELRPLCTYRDYHSHARGGWSLEVADEPRGCRVTAFSAARPYRVLTDRGDFQREPDWYWNFYHRAEAERGLDATEDLFRPGTFRVRLEPRDVVTLIATAESEFDPPATAFDREHKRRRSLLRATPSGAPDWIKRLTLAADQFIVRRS
;
A
#
# COMPACT_ATOMS: atom_id res chain seq x y z
N MET A 1 -12.77 0.65 13.20
CA MET A 1 -14.00 0.09 12.59
C MET A 1 -13.63 -1.24 11.98
N THR A 2 -14.43 -2.29 12.12
CA THR A 2 -14.05 -3.64 11.67
C THR A 2 -15.06 -4.16 10.66
N PHE A 3 -14.56 -4.66 9.54
CA PHE A 3 -15.33 -5.27 8.47
C PHE A 3 -14.95 -6.75 8.38
N PRO A 4 -15.88 -7.67 8.69
CA PRO A 4 -15.64 -9.11 8.60
C PRO A 4 -15.60 -9.61 7.15
N ARG A 5 -15.18 -10.87 6.97
CA ARG A 5 -15.14 -11.59 5.69
C ARG A 5 -16.39 -11.42 4.81
N THR A 6 -17.58 -11.32 5.41
CA THR A 6 -18.85 -11.19 4.70
C THR A 6 -18.95 -9.92 3.85
N ASP A 7 -18.24 -8.85 4.23
CA ASP A 7 -18.16 -7.60 3.44
C ASP A 7 -17.35 -7.77 2.14
N PHE A 8 -16.58 -8.86 2.01
CA PHE A 8 -15.69 -9.13 0.87
C PHE A 8 -16.10 -10.39 0.12
N ALA A 9 -17.37 -10.81 0.22
CA ALA A 9 -17.86 -12.06 -0.35
C ALA A 9 -17.93 -12.07 -1.90
N SER A 10 -18.02 -10.90 -2.53
CA SER A 10 -18.06 -10.74 -3.99
C SER A 10 -17.07 -9.67 -4.43
N ALA A 11 -16.61 -9.74 -5.68
CA ALA A 11 -15.70 -8.73 -6.25
C ALA A 11 -16.33 -7.33 -6.27
N SER A 12 -17.65 -7.21 -6.53
CA SER A 12 -18.35 -5.93 -6.50
C SER A 12 -18.25 -5.28 -5.11
N ASN A 13 -18.65 -5.99 -4.06
CA ASN A 13 -18.62 -5.44 -2.69
C ASN A 13 -17.18 -5.20 -2.21
N ALA A 14 -16.26 -6.10 -2.57
CA ALA A 14 -14.88 -6.04 -2.12
C ALA A 14 -14.14 -4.79 -2.68
N PHE A 15 -14.55 -4.30 -3.85
CA PHE A 15 -13.88 -3.20 -4.55
C PHE A 15 -14.50 -1.82 -4.24
N GLU A 16 -15.62 -1.76 -3.51
CA GLU A 16 -16.32 -0.51 -3.18
C GLU A 16 -15.75 0.20 -1.95
N ARG A 17 -15.16 -0.54 -1.00
CA ARG A 17 -14.62 0.04 0.23
C ARG A 17 -13.20 0.53 0.00
N GLU A 18 -12.95 1.80 0.32
CA GLU A 18 -11.66 2.46 0.15
C GLU A 18 -11.05 2.88 1.50
N TRP A 19 -9.73 3.02 1.53
CA TRP A 19 -8.96 3.50 2.66
C TRP A 19 -8.03 4.62 2.23
N LEU A 20 -7.65 5.49 3.17
CA LEU A 20 -6.74 6.62 2.94
C LEU A 20 -5.83 6.79 4.16
N VAL A 21 -4.54 7.02 3.91
CA VAL A 21 -3.60 7.60 4.87
C VAL A 21 -2.83 8.74 4.20
N THR A 22 -2.50 9.79 4.95
CA THR A 22 -1.83 10.98 4.41
C THR A 22 -0.60 11.33 5.22
N ASN A 23 0.27 12.17 4.66
CA ASN A 23 1.56 12.53 5.25
C ASN A 23 1.69 14.01 5.65
N ALA A 24 0.58 14.74 5.74
CA ALA A 24 0.53 16.19 6.01
C ALA A 24 1.28 17.09 5.00
N LEU A 25 1.81 16.54 3.90
CA LEU A 25 2.41 17.29 2.79
C LEU A 25 1.47 17.39 1.58
N GLY A 26 0.25 16.86 1.67
CA GLY A 26 -0.63 16.68 0.51
C GLY A 26 -0.31 15.42 -0.32
N GLY A 27 0.69 14.63 0.10
CA GLY A 27 0.89 13.26 -0.37
C GLY A 27 0.04 12.26 0.41
N PHE A 28 -0.20 11.09 -0.19
CA PHE A 28 -1.09 10.09 0.38
C PHE A 28 -0.80 8.67 -0.13
N ALA A 29 -1.38 7.70 0.57
CA ALA A 29 -1.59 6.35 0.10
C ALA A 29 -3.08 6.00 0.23
N CYS A 30 -3.65 5.42 -0.81
CA CYS A 30 -5.04 4.99 -0.81
C CYS A 30 -5.27 3.82 -1.76
N GLY A 31 -6.37 3.13 -1.57
CA GLY A 31 -6.77 2.01 -2.41
C GLY A 31 -8.08 1.41 -1.96
N THR A 32 -8.50 0.32 -2.60
CA THR A 32 -9.61 -0.48 -2.09
C THR A 32 -9.15 -1.41 -0.98
N VAL A 33 -10.07 -1.83 -0.12
CA VAL A 33 -9.83 -2.85 0.89
C VAL A 33 -9.45 -4.19 0.24
N ALA A 34 -9.96 -4.50 -0.95
CA ALA A 34 -9.56 -5.70 -1.70
C ALA A 34 -8.19 -5.60 -2.39
N GLN A 35 -7.45 -4.51 -2.22
CA GLN A 35 -6.15 -4.24 -2.86
C GLN A 35 -6.21 -4.07 -4.39
N ALA A 36 -7.40 -3.99 -4.98
CA ALA A 36 -7.58 -3.67 -6.40
C ALA A 36 -7.55 -2.16 -6.63
N ASN A 37 -6.80 -1.72 -7.64
CA ASN A 37 -6.84 -0.34 -8.09
C ASN A 37 -8.03 -0.16 -9.02
N THR A 38 -9.05 0.56 -8.56
CA THR A 38 -10.28 0.85 -9.33
C THR A 38 -10.32 2.28 -9.86
N ARG A 39 -9.40 3.14 -9.41
CA ARG A 39 -9.25 4.55 -9.80
C ARG A 39 -7.80 4.87 -10.13
N ARG A 40 -7.56 5.90 -10.95
CA ARG A 40 -6.19 6.36 -11.27
C ARG A 40 -5.42 6.93 -10.07
N TYR A 41 -6.13 7.21 -8.98
CA TYR A 41 -5.54 7.79 -7.77
C TYR A 41 -5.08 6.76 -6.74
N HIS A 42 -5.43 5.48 -6.89
CA HIS A 42 -5.02 4.44 -5.96
C HIS A 42 -3.52 4.18 -6.08
N GLY A 43 -2.83 4.24 -4.94
CA GLY A 43 -1.38 4.26 -4.86
C GLY A 43 -0.88 4.04 -3.43
N LEU A 44 0.23 3.32 -3.27
CA LEU A 44 0.96 3.24 -2.01
C LEU A 44 1.87 4.45 -1.78
N LEU A 45 2.33 5.12 -2.84
CA LEU A 45 3.13 6.35 -2.72
C LEU A 45 2.70 7.34 -3.79
N VAL A 46 1.78 8.22 -3.43
CA VAL A 46 1.49 9.46 -4.16
C VAL A 46 2.22 10.58 -3.46
N ALA A 47 3.41 10.90 -3.94
CA ALA A 47 4.31 11.88 -3.33
C ALA A 47 3.95 13.29 -3.78
N SER A 48 3.84 14.24 -2.85
CA SER A 48 3.76 15.66 -3.19
C SER A 48 5.17 16.23 -3.25
N LEU A 49 5.65 16.55 -4.47
CA LEU A 49 7.01 17.01 -4.71
C LEU A 49 7.19 18.52 -4.48
N GLN A 50 6.10 19.27 -4.46
CA GLN A 50 6.03 20.68 -4.05
C GLN A 50 4.80 20.87 -3.16
N PRO A 51 4.89 20.59 -1.84
CA PRO A 51 3.74 20.57 -0.95
C PRO A 51 2.86 21.82 -1.02
N PRO A 52 1.52 21.69 -1.21
CA PRO A 52 0.74 20.46 -1.27
C PRO A 52 0.39 19.97 -2.69
N VAL A 53 1.10 20.46 -3.71
CA VAL A 53 0.85 20.21 -5.15
C VAL A 53 1.93 19.30 -5.77
N GLN A 54 1.93 19.18 -7.11
CA GLN A 54 2.79 18.28 -7.88
C GLN A 54 2.82 16.86 -7.32
N ARG A 55 1.65 16.22 -7.34
CA ARG A 55 1.48 14.86 -6.86
C ARG A 55 1.89 13.87 -7.94
N VAL A 56 2.93 13.09 -7.64
CA VAL A 56 3.45 12.06 -8.51
C VAL A 56 3.18 10.70 -7.89
N LEU A 57 2.50 9.83 -8.63
CA LEU A 57 2.30 8.44 -8.24
C LEU A 57 3.56 7.65 -8.63
N MET A 58 4.23 7.08 -7.63
CA MET A 58 5.51 6.40 -7.76
C MET A 58 5.39 4.89 -7.49
N VAL A 59 4.68 4.51 -6.44
CA VAL A 59 4.38 3.12 -6.12
C VAL A 59 2.87 2.94 -6.10
N SER A 60 2.37 2.13 -7.03
CA SER A 60 0.94 1.91 -7.20
C SER A 60 0.41 0.92 -6.17
N LYS A 61 1.00 -0.27 -6.09
CA LYS A 61 0.62 -1.29 -5.11
C LYS A 61 1.76 -2.28 -4.89
N VAL A 62 1.52 -3.30 -4.07
CA VAL A 62 2.39 -4.47 -3.94
C VAL A 62 1.57 -5.74 -4.17
N GLU A 63 2.01 -6.61 -5.07
CA GLU A 63 1.48 -7.96 -5.15
C GLU A 63 2.18 -8.83 -4.10
N VAL A 64 1.38 -9.53 -3.30
CA VAL A 64 1.85 -10.32 -2.17
C VAL A 64 1.54 -11.78 -2.44
N HIS A 65 2.58 -12.59 -2.56
CA HIS A 65 2.47 -14.04 -2.67
C HIS A 65 2.99 -14.67 -1.39
N VAL A 66 2.23 -15.60 -0.85
CA VAL A 66 2.55 -16.34 0.37
C VAL A 66 2.67 -17.82 0.03
N ARG A 67 3.75 -18.44 0.44
CA ARG A 67 3.87 -19.90 0.49
C ARG A 67 3.89 -20.34 1.94
N TYR A 68 2.91 -21.16 2.31
CA TYR A 68 2.76 -21.64 3.68
C TYR A 68 2.36 -23.12 3.66
N ARG A 69 3.21 -23.96 4.27
CA ARG A 69 3.17 -25.43 4.11
C ARG A 69 3.20 -25.80 2.62
N ASP A 70 2.27 -26.63 2.15
CA ASP A 70 2.19 -27.09 0.76
C ASP A 70 1.23 -26.26 -0.11
N ARG A 71 0.90 -25.03 0.32
CA ARG A 71 -0.06 -24.15 -0.36
C ARG A 71 0.52 -22.78 -0.67
N SER A 72 0.05 -22.21 -1.77
CA SER A 72 0.34 -20.85 -2.20
C SER A 72 -0.91 -19.99 -2.16
N TYR A 73 -0.76 -18.74 -1.77
CA TYR A 73 -1.83 -17.75 -1.65
C TYR A 73 -1.39 -16.45 -2.30
N GLU A 74 -2.25 -15.84 -3.10
CA GLU A 74 -2.04 -14.52 -3.69
C GLU A 74 -3.00 -13.56 -3.00
N LEU A 75 -2.48 -12.60 -2.24
CA LEU A 75 -3.29 -11.79 -1.32
C LEU A 75 -3.82 -10.50 -1.96
N GLY A 76 -3.26 -10.11 -3.10
CA GLY A 76 -3.74 -8.97 -3.89
C GLY A 76 -5.00 -9.29 -4.66
N SER A 77 -5.63 -8.25 -5.22
CA SER A 77 -6.63 -8.41 -6.27
C SER A 77 -6.40 -7.40 -7.38
N ASN A 78 -6.72 -7.74 -8.63
CA ASN A 78 -6.73 -6.79 -9.75
C ASN A 78 -7.87 -7.10 -10.70
N GLU A 79 -8.31 -6.08 -11.42
CA GLU A 79 -9.16 -6.21 -12.60
C GLU A 79 -8.34 -5.82 -13.82
N PHE A 80 -8.48 -6.57 -14.91
CA PHE A 80 -7.81 -6.30 -16.17
C PHE A 80 -8.82 -5.95 -17.27
N ALA A 81 -8.37 -5.24 -18.30
CA ALA A 81 -9.22 -4.71 -19.38
C ALA A 81 -10.05 -5.79 -20.10
N GLY A 82 -9.60 -7.05 -20.10
CA GLY A 82 -10.34 -8.20 -20.62
C GLY A 82 -11.45 -8.73 -19.70
N GLY A 83 -11.76 -8.06 -18.59
CA GLY A 83 -12.74 -8.48 -17.58
C GLY A 83 -12.24 -9.56 -16.61
N THR A 84 -10.97 -9.94 -16.70
CA THR A 84 -10.36 -10.92 -15.79
C THR A 84 -10.11 -10.27 -14.43
N ILE A 85 -10.49 -10.95 -13.36
CA ILE A 85 -10.12 -10.58 -11.99
C ILE A 85 -9.11 -11.59 -11.47
N SER A 86 -7.86 -11.17 -11.31
CA SER A 86 -6.77 -12.01 -10.83
C SER A 86 -5.61 -11.15 -10.28
N PRO A 87 -4.96 -11.56 -9.17
CA PRO A 87 -5.42 -12.56 -8.22
C PRO A 87 -6.77 -12.19 -7.58
N ARG A 88 -7.33 -13.11 -6.79
CA ARG A 88 -8.61 -12.95 -6.08
C ARG A 88 -8.42 -12.97 -4.56
N GLY A 89 -7.41 -12.24 -4.08
CA GLY A 89 -7.00 -12.24 -2.67
C GLY A 89 -8.08 -11.80 -1.69
N PHE A 90 -9.10 -11.06 -2.16
CA PHE A 90 -10.32 -10.80 -1.38
C PHE A 90 -11.01 -12.09 -0.88
N GLU A 91 -10.75 -13.24 -1.50
CA GLU A 91 -11.31 -14.53 -1.07
C GLU A 91 -10.70 -15.06 0.23
N VAL A 92 -9.45 -14.70 0.51
CA VAL A 92 -8.68 -15.11 1.70
C VAL A 92 -8.53 -13.99 2.74
N LEU A 93 -9.04 -12.79 2.43
CA LEU A 93 -9.15 -11.67 3.36
C LEU A 93 -10.21 -11.96 4.43
N SER A 94 -9.79 -12.26 5.66
CA SER A 94 -10.72 -12.61 6.74
C SER A 94 -11.32 -11.40 7.45
N ALA A 95 -10.58 -10.29 7.53
CA ALA A 95 -11.02 -9.05 8.15
C ALA A 95 -10.24 -7.84 7.64
N PHE A 96 -10.90 -6.69 7.64
CA PHE A 96 -10.27 -5.38 7.51
C PHE A 96 -10.64 -4.51 8.70
N GLU A 97 -9.67 -3.80 9.23
CA GLU A 97 -9.83 -2.93 10.39
C GLU A 97 -9.26 -1.54 10.09
N ASP A 98 -10.02 -0.53 10.46
CA ASP A 98 -9.54 0.83 10.70
C ASP A 98 -9.14 0.91 12.17
N ASP A 99 -7.83 0.82 12.42
CA ASP A 99 -7.19 0.90 13.72
C ASP A 99 -6.60 2.30 13.94
N GLU A 100 -7.30 3.13 14.71
CA GLU A 100 -6.96 4.54 14.93
C GLU A 100 -6.67 5.31 13.61
N GLY A 101 -7.40 5.02 12.53
CA GLY A 101 -7.24 5.65 11.20
C GLY A 101 -6.16 4.99 10.33
N LEU A 102 -5.60 3.85 10.72
CA LEU A 102 -4.65 3.07 9.96
C LEU A 102 -5.33 1.81 9.41
N PRO A 103 -5.21 1.54 8.10
CA PRO A 103 -5.79 0.35 7.51
C PRO A 103 -4.98 -0.90 7.87
N VAL A 104 -5.70 -1.94 8.29
CA VAL A 104 -5.16 -3.24 8.72
C VAL A 104 -5.95 -4.35 8.04
N TRP A 105 -5.25 -5.29 7.41
CA TRP A 105 -5.83 -6.48 6.81
C TRP A 105 -5.39 -7.69 7.60
N THR A 106 -6.29 -8.65 7.80
CA THR A 106 -5.93 -10.00 8.27
C THR A 106 -6.28 -10.99 7.17
N TYR A 107 -5.29 -11.77 6.73
CA TYR A 107 -5.47 -12.87 5.77
C TYR A 107 -5.37 -14.22 6.46
N ALA A 108 -6.28 -15.14 6.13
CA ALA A 108 -6.28 -16.50 6.65
C ALA A 108 -5.65 -17.46 5.63
N CYS A 109 -4.47 -18.01 5.97
CA CYS A 109 -3.72 -18.95 5.15
C CYS A 109 -3.66 -20.31 5.87
N ALA A 110 -4.70 -21.15 5.69
CA ALA A 110 -4.91 -22.35 6.51
C ALA A 110 -5.01 -22.01 8.01
N ASP A 111 -4.11 -22.49 8.86
CA ASP A 111 -4.05 -22.14 10.28
C ASP A 111 -3.22 -20.87 10.56
N ALA A 112 -2.58 -20.29 9.55
CA ALA A 112 -1.83 -19.05 9.71
C ALA A 112 -2.70 -17.80 9.54
N ARG A 113 -2.37 -16.76 10.31
CA ARG A 113 -2.94 -15.40 10.21
C ARG A 113 -1.83 -14.41 9.92
N LEU A 114 -1.88 -13.79 8.75
CA LEU A 114 -0.96 -12.72 8.34
C LEU A 114 -1.67 -11.37 8.46
N GLU A 115 -1.16 -10.48 9.31
CA GLU A 115 -1.58 -9.08 9.36
C GLU A 115 -0.77 -8.27 8.34
N GLN A 116 -1.44 -7.44 7.53
CA GLN A 116 -0.81 -6.36 6.77
C GLN A 116 -1.30 -5.02 7.33
N ARG A 117 -0.42 -4.03 7.45
CA ARG A 117 -0.75 -2.67 7.87
C ARG A 117 -0.05 -1.63 7.01
N VAL A 118 -0.72 -0.52 6.73
CA VAL A 118 -0.13 0.61 5.98
C VAL A 118 -0.18 1.90 6.80
N TRP A 119 0.92 2.68 6.78
CA TRP A 119 0.95 4.05 7.29
C TRP A 119 1.95 4.89 6.51
N MET A 120 1.82 6.23 6.61
CA MET A 120 2.81 7.16 6.10
C MET A 120 3.50 7.87 7.27
N ALA A 121 4.77 8.25 7.08
CA ALA A 121 5.44 9.14 8.03
C ALA A 121 4.91 10.57 7.90
N ASP A 122 4.61 11.20 9.03
CA ASP A 122 4.24 12.62 9.08
C ASP A 122 5.35 13.50 8.50
N GLY A 123 4.98 14.38 7.56
CA GLY A 123 5.91 15.32 6.93
C GLY A 123 6.93 14.69 5.98
N ARG A 124 6.71 13.45 5.51
CA ARG A 124 7.64 12.74 4.61
C ARG A 124 6.88 12.01 3.50
N ASN A 125 7.40 12.01 2.28
CA ASN A 125 6.90 11.16 1.20
C ASN A 125 7.42 9.72 1.37
N THR A 126 7.03 9.09 2.49
CA THR A 126 7.40 7.72 2.85
C THR A 126 6.19 6.95 3.36
N THR A 127 5.93 5.82 2.72
CA THR A 127 4.91 4.84 3.11
C THR A 127 5.58 3.57 3.59
N TYR A 128 5.03 2.98 4.65
CA TYR A 128 5.44 1.69 5.19
C TYR A 128 4.29 0.70 5.04
N VAL A 129 4.62 -0.51 4.59
CA VAL A 129 3.71 -1.65 4.51
C VAL A 129 4.29 -2.76 5.37
N ARG A 130 3.71 -2.97 6.55
CA ARG A 130 4.18 -3.98 7.51
C ARG A 130 3.38 -5.25 7.35
N PHE A 131 4.07 -6.38 7.38
CA PHE A 131 3.51 -7.71 7.45
C PHE A 131 3.94 -8.36 8.77
N GLN A 132 2.99 -8.95 9.49
CA GLN A 132 3.25 -9.70 10.71
C GLN A 132 2.56 -11.05 10.65
N LEU A 133 3.34 -12.12 10.80
CA LEU A 133 2.80 -13.47 10.95
C LEU A 133 2.29 -13.61 12.39
N GLN A 134 1.03 -13.27 12.63
CA GLN A 134 0.47 -13.24 13.98
C GLN A 134 0.45 -14.64 14.59
N ASP A 135 -0.23 -15.57 13.94
CA ASP A 135 -0.36 -16.95 14.40
C ASP A 135 0.01 -17.88 13.25
N ALA A 136 0.76 -18.94 13.51
CA ALA A 136 1.06 -20.01 12.58
C ALA A 136 1.70 -21.18 13.33
N SER A 137 1.58 -22.39 12.79
CA SER A 137 2.29 -23.57 13.30
C SER A 137 3.61 -23.86 12.57
N ALA A 138 3.91 -23.10 11.51
CA ALA A 138 5.14 -23.21 10.74
C ALA A 138 5.59 -21.84 10.23
N ALA A 139 6.81 -21.77 9.70
CA ALA A 139 7.29 -20.60 9.00
C ALA A 139 6.53 -20.36 7.68
N MET A 140 6.46 -19.10 7.27
CA MET A 140 5.83 -18.64 6.03
C MET A 140 6.87 -17.97 5.14
N ASP A 141 6.92 -18.33 3.87
CA ASP A 141 7.71 -17.59 2.90
C ASP A 141 6.83 -16.51 2.24
N LEU A 142 7.28 -15.27 2.33
CA LEU A 142 6.61 -14.09 1.82
C LEU A 142 7.39 -13.56 0.62
N GLU A 143 6.70 -13.36 -0.49
CA GLU A 143 7.23 -12.71 -1.68
C GLU A 143 6.44 -11.43 -1.98
N LEU A 144 7.15 -10.30 -2.09
CA LEU A 144 6.57 -8.98 -2.33
C LEU A 144 7.06 -8.45 -3.67
N ARG A 145 6.12 -8.11 -4.55
CA ARG A 145 6.39 -7.55 -5.88
C ARG A 145 5.78 -6.15 -5.96
N PRO A 146 6.51 -5.09 -5.62
CA PRO A 146 6.01 -3.74 -5.78
C PRO A 146 5.74 -3.45 -7.25
N LEU A 147 4.60 -2.83 -7.52
CA LEU A 147 4.19 -2.34 -8.82
C LEU A 147 4.32 -0.82 -8.81
N CYS A 148 5.22 -0.33 -9.65
CA CYS A 148 5.73 1.03 -9.67
C CYS A 148 5.35 1.74 -10.97
N THR A 149 5.42 3.07 -10.95
CA THR A 149 5.23 3.94 -12.11
C THR A 149 5.87 5.30 -11.83
N TYR A 150 5.69 6.27 -12.71
CA TYR A 150 6.03 7.65 -12.45
C TYR A 150 5.14 8.54 -13.32
N ARG A 151 4.07 9.05 -12.72
CA ARG A 151 3.10 9.87 -13.45
C ARG A 151 2.46 10.92 -12.58
N ASP A 152 1.98 11.99 -13.21
CA ASP A 152 1.01 12.86 -12.57
C ASP A 152 -0.22 12.03 -12.17
N TYR A 153 -0.72 12.25 -10.96
CA TYR A 153 -1.81 11.46 -10.42
C TYR A 153 -3.13 11.58 -11.20
N HIS A 154 -3.31 12.62 -12.03
CA HIS A 154 -4.46 12.76 -12.93
C HIS A 154 -4.32 11.97 -14.25
N SER A 155 -3.17 11.39 -14.54
CA SER A 155 -2.90 10.67 -15.78
C SER A 155 -2.90 9.14 -15.58
N HIS A 156 -2.85 8.39 -16.67
CA HIS A 156 -2.58 6.95 -16.70
C HIS A 156 -1.22 6.70 -17.35
N ALA A 157 -0.48 5.71 -16.83
CA ALA A 157 0.77 5.29 -17.44
C ALA A 157 0.53 4.17 -18.46
N ARG A 158 1.29 4.21 -19.57
CA ARG A 158 1.41 3.11 -20.52
C ARG A 158 2.80 2.53 -20.42
N GLY A 159 2.92 1.22 -20.59
CA GLY A 159 4.18 0.51 -20.50
C GLY A 159 5.06 0.68 -21.74
N GLY A 160 6.17 -0.05 -21.77
CA GLY A 160 7.06 -0.11 -22.93
C GLY A 160 8.16 0.94 -22.98
N TRP A 161 8.29 1.77 -21.94
CA TRP A 161 9.44 2.65 -21.74
C TRP A 161 10.36 2.11 -20.63
N SER A 162 11.59 2.62 -20.59
CA SER A 162 12.62 2.13 -19.66
C SER A 162 12.67 2.98 -18.40
N LEU A 163 12.56 2.32 -17.25
CA LEU A 163 12.89 2.90 -15.94
C LEU A 163 14.27 2.37 -15.53
N GLU A 164 15.14 3.24 -15.05
CA GLU A 164 16.41 2.82 -14.48
C GLU A 164 16.17 2.22 -13.09
N VAL A 165 16.71 1.01 -12.86
CA VAL A 165 16.67 0.32 -11.57
C VAL A 165 18.10 0.07 -11.10
N ALA A 166 18.50 0.81 -10.06
CA ALA A 166 19.77 0.64 -9.37
C ALA A 166 19.56 -0.16 -8.08
N ASP A 167 20.45 -1.13 -7.82
CA ASP A 167 20.41 -1.91 -6.59
C ASP A 167 20.75 -1.03 -5.38
N GLU A 168 20.02 -1.22 -4.29
CA GLU A 168 20.26 -0.59 -2.99
C GLU A 168 20.34 -1.69 -1.93
N PRO A 169 21.00 -1.46 -0.77
CA PRO A 169 20.95 -2.40 0.33
C PRO A 169 19.48 -2.73 0.69
N ARG A 170 19.12 -4.01 0.56
CA ARG A 170 17.77 -4.53 0.80
C ARG A 170 16.68 -3.88 -0.08
N GLY A 171 16.98 -3.54 -1.33
CA GLY A 171 15.98 -3.09 -2.29
C GLY A 171 16.55 -2.44 -3.54
N CYS A 172 15.85 -1.42 -4.04
CA CYS A 172 16.26 -0.70 -5.24
C CYS A 172 15.89 0.78 -5.20
N ARG A 173 16.55 1.54 -6.06
CA ARG A 173 16.20 2.90 -6.45
C ARG A 173 15.70 2.89 -7.90
N VAL A 174 14.56 3.54 -8.13
CA VAL A 174 13.93 3.67 -9.44
C VAL A 174 14.02 5.13 -9.90
N THR A 175 14.53 5.34 -11.11
CA THR A 175 14.57 6.65 -11.79
C THR A 175 13.83 6.55 -13.12
N ALA A 176 12.72 7.29 -13.26
CA ALA A 176 11.88 7.22 -14.45
C ALA A 176 12.52 7.87 -15.69
N PHE A 177 13.18 9.02 -15.50
CA PHE A 177 13.91 9.75 -16.53
C PHE A 177 14.89 10.72 -15.86
N SER A 178 15.82 11.31 -16.61
CA SER A 178 16.94 12.09 -16.07
C SER A 178 16.56 13.25 -15.13
N ALA A 179 15.39 13.87 -15.32
CA ALA A 179 14.89 14.97 -14.48
C ALA A 179 13.89 14.53 -13.40
N ALA A 180 13.55 13.24 -13.34
CA ALA A 180 12.60 12.70 -12.37
C ALA A 180 13.21 12.69 -10.96
N ARG A 181 12.38 12.92 -9.93
CA ARG A 181 12.77 12.65 -8.54
C ARG A 181 12.86 11.13 -8.38
N PRO A 182 14.04 10.53 -8.11
CA PRO A 182 14.11 9.11 -7.86
C PRO A 182 13.36 8.75 -6.57
N TYR A 183 12.87 7.52 -6.51
CA TYR A 183 12.29 6.94 -5.30
C TYR A 183 12.92 5.58 -5.04
N ARG A 184 12.77 5.10 -3.82
CA ARG A 184 13.32 3.82 -3.37
C ARG A 184 12.21 2.92 -2.89
N VAL A 185 12.36 1.63 -3.17
CA VAL A 185 11.55 0.57 -2.59
C VAL A 185 12.50 -0.38 -1.88
N LEU A 186 12.35 -0.51 -0.57
CA LEU A 186 13.29 -1.17 0.33
C LEU A 186 12.54 -2.11 1.27
N THR A 187 13.28 -3.00 1.95
CA THR A 187 12.76 -3.76 3.09
C THR A 187 13.70 -3.70 4.28
N ASP A 188 13.16 -3.80 5.49
CA ASP A 188 13.95 -3.87 6.71
C ASP A 188 14.64 -5.24 6.92
N ARG A 189 14.15 -6.31 6.29
CA ARG A 189 14.74 -7.65 6.34
C ARG A 189 14.44 -8.46 5.07
N GLY A 190 15.34 -9.37 4.72
CA GLY A 190 15.22 -10.28 3.58
C GLY A 190 16.05 -9.80 2.40
N ASP A 191 15.80 -10.42 1.25
CA ASP A 191 16.59 -10.23 0.04
C ASP A 191 15.75 -9.57 -1.05
N PHE A 192 16.41 -8.75 -1.86
CA PHE A 192 15.85 -8.19 -3.09
C PHE A 192 16.54 -8.79 -4.29
N GLN A 193 15.75 -9.25 -5.26
CA GLN A 193 16.23 -9.69 -6.55
C GLN A 193 15.70 -8.75 -7.63
N ARG A 194 16.62 -8.12 -8.37
CA ARG A 194 16.30 -7.25 -9.49
C ARG A 194 15.78 -8.08 -10.68
N GLU A 195 14.51 -7.90 -11.01
CA GLU A 195 13.79 -8.66 -12.05
C GLU A 195 12.77 -7.74 -12.75
N PRO A 196 13.25 -6.72 -13.49
CA PRO A 196 12.42 -5.68 -14.06
C PRO A 196 11.46 -6.26 -15.11
N ASP A 197 10.17 -5.98 -14.97
CA ASP A 197 9.15 -6.48 -15.88
C ASP A 197 7.90 -5.59 -15.87
N TRP A 198 7.10 -5.68 -16.92
CA TRP A 198 5.85 -4.93 -17.06
C TRP A 198 4.64 -5.82 -16.81
N TYR A 199 3.69 -5.28 -16.04
CA TYR A 199 2.36 -5.81 -15.85
C TYR A 199 1.40 -4.96 -16.66
N TRP A 200 0.54 -5.61 -17.44
CA TRP A 200 -0.21 -4.96 -18.51
C TRP A 200 -1.70 -4.92 -18.23
N ASN A 201 -2.36 -3.90 -18.75
CA ASN A 201 -3.81 -3.81 -18.92
C ASN A 201 -4.62 -3.85 -17.60
N PHE A 202 -4.12 -3.26 -16.51
CA PHE A 202 -4.95 -3.03 -15.32
C PHE A 202 -6.14 -2.16 -15.70
N TYR A 203 -7.29 -2.41 -15.08
CA TYR A 203 -8.55 -1.73 -15.38
C TYR A 203 -9.09 -0.99 -14.16
N HIS A 204 -9.29 0.31 -14.35
CA HIS A 204 -9.84 1.22 -13.36
C HIS A 204 -11.34 1.45 -13.62
N ARG A 205 -12.18 0.55 -13.10
CA ARG A 205 -13.64 0.58 -13.32
C ARG A 205 -14.30 1.92 -13.06
N ALA A 206 -13.87 2.65 -12.04
CA ALA A 206 -14.48 3.94 -11.69
C ALA A 206 -14.11 5.05 -12.69
N GLU A 207 -12.98 4.92 -13.40
CA GLU A 207 -12.62 5.82 -14.51
C GLU A 207 -13.47 5.50 -15.75
N ALA A 208 -13.70 4.22 -16.02
CA ALA A 208 -14.56 3.77 -17.11
C ALA A 208 -16.02 4.19 -16.92
N GLU A 209 -16.55 4.07 -15.69
CA GLU A 209 -17.89 4.56 -15.33
C GLU A 209 -18.06 6.06 -15.59
N ARG A 210 -16.96 6.82 -15.58
CA ARG A 210 -16.91 8.25 -15.86
C ARG A 210 -16.61 8.57 -17.33
N GLY A 211 -16.47 7.55 -18.19
CA GLY A 211 -16.14 7.71 -19.61
C GLY A 211 -14.70 8.18 -19.87
N LEU A 212 -13.78 7.98 -18.92
CA LEU A 212 -12.37 8.36 -19.04
C LEU A 212 -11.50 7.19 -19.51
N ASP A 213 -10.24 7.45 -19.89
CA ASP A 213 -9.27 6.37 -20.02
C ASP A 213 -9.17 5.62 -18.68
N ALA A 214 -9.24 4.30 -18.75
CA ALA A 214 -9.44 3.41 -17.63
C ALA A 214 -8.39 2.30 -17.56
N THR A 215 -7.33 2.36 -18.39
CA THR A 215 -6.33 1.29 -18.41
C THR A 215 -4.94 1.79 -18.05
N GLU A 216 -4.21 1.02 -17.25
CA GLU A 216 -2.85 1.33 -16.79
C GLU A 216 -1.94 0.12 -16.98
N ASP A 217 -0.66 0.37 -17.25
CA ASP A 217 0.41 -0.62 -17.14
C ASP A 217 1.35 -0.22 -15.99
N LEU A 218 1.84 -1.21 -15.24
CA LEU A 218 2.69 -0.99 -14.06
C LEU A 218 4.00 -1.74 -14.20
N PHE A 219 5.07 -1.14 -13.69
CA PHE A 219 6.42 -1.67 -13.77
C PHE A 219 6.83 -2.31 -12.44
N ARG A 220 7.24 -3.58 -12.46
CA ARG A 220 7.84 -4.25 -11.31
C ARG A 220 9.37 -4.10 -11.39
N PRO A 221 10.06 -3.41 -10.46
CA PRO A 221 11.52 -3.31 -10.50
C PRO A 221 12.23 -4.60 -10.08
N GLY A 222 11.56 -5.43 -9.28
CA GLY A 222 12.07 -6.70 -8.81
C GLY A 222 11.19 -7.29 -7.71
N THR A 223 11.74 -8.27 -7.01
CA THR A 223 11.03 -9.14 -6.08
C THR A 223 11.75 -9.18 -4.74
N PHE A 224 11.02 -8.98 -3.64
CA PHE A 224 11.55 -9.14 -2.29
C PHE A 224 11.13 -10.49 -1.73
N ARG A 225 12.04 -11.21 -1.07
CA ARG A 225 11.75 -12.50 -0.44
C ARG A 225 12.19 -12.52 1.02
N VAL A 226 11.29 -13.00 1.87
CA VAL A 226 11.47 -13.02 3.32
C VAL A 226 10.85 -14.28 3.89
N ARG A 227 11.57 -14.97 4.77
CA ARG A 227 10.99 -16.04 5.59
C ARG A 227 10.57 -15.49 6.94
N LEU A 228 9.30 -15.68 7.31
CA LEU A 228 8.71 -15.26 8.57
C LEU A 228 8.51 -16.48 9.47
N GLU A 229 9.14 -16.47 10.66
CA GLU A 229 8.74 -17.35 11.76
C GLU A 229 7.47 -16.82 12.45
N PRO A 230 6.73 -17.64 13.21
CA PRO A 230 5.59 -17.13 13.98
C PRO A 230 5.99 -15.93 14.85
N ARG A 231 5.18 -14.87 14.81
CA ARG A 231 5.41 -13.55 15.42
C ARG A 231 6.42 -12.63 14.72
N ASP A 232 7.12 -13.09 13.69
CA ASP A 232 8.01 -12.25 12.92
C ASP A 232 7.25 -11.10 12.23
N VAL A 233 7.99 -10.02 12.04
CA VAL A 233 7.56 -8.81 11.33
C VAL A 233 8.55 -8.53 10.21
N VAL A 234 8.04 -8.02 9.09
CA VAL A 234 8.84 -7.40 8.03
C VAL A 234 8.10 -6.19 7.48
N THR A 235 8.83 -5.17 7.05
CA THR A 235 8.27 -3.94 6.49
C THR A 235 8.86 -3.66 5.11
N LEU A 236 7.98 -3.42 4.14
CA LEU A 236 8.34 -2.80 2.86
C LEU A 236 8.23 -1.27 3.02
N ILE A 237 9.22 -0.55 2.53
CA ILE A 237 9.34 0.90 2.62
C ILE A 237 9.34 1.47 1.20
N ALA A 238 8.38 2.33 0.88
CA ALA A 238 8.35 3.11 -0.35
C ALA A 238 8.61 4.58 -0.01
N THR A 239 9.69 5.17 -0.54
CA THR A 239 10.10 6.53 -0.16
C THR A 239 10.66 7.36 -1.31
N ALA A 240 10.27 8.64 -1.37
CA ALA A 240 10.88 9.65 -2.23
C ALA A 240 11.92 10.53 -1.48
N GLU A 241 12.21 10.19 -0.22
CA GLU A 241 13.15 10.92 0.65
C GLU A 241 14.55 10.31 0.56
N SER A 242 15.59 11.10 0.87
CA SER A 242 16.97 10.59 1.03
C SER A 242 17.16 9.85 2.35
N GLU A 243 16.41 10.24 3.38
CA GLU A 243 16.43 9.66 4.73
C GLU A 243 15.00 9.36 5.18
N PHE A 244 14.86 8.29 5.95
CA PHE A 244 13.60 7.90 6.56
C PHE A 244 13.88 7.23 7.91
N ASP A 245 12.92 7.28 8.83
CA ASP A 245 13.05 6.62 10.12
C ASP A 245 12.93 5.10 9.98
N PRO A 246 13.60 4.31 10.84
CA PRO A 246 13.36 2.88 10.92
C PRO A 246 11.87 2.56 11.12
N PRO A 247 11.32 1.48 10.53
CA PRO A 247 9.88 1.18 10.56
C PRO A 247 9.25 1.20 11.96
N ALA A 248 9.89 0.58 12.96
CA ALA A 248 9.39 0.56 14.33
C ALA A 248 9.29 1.99 14.92
N THR A 249 10.33 2.80 14.74
CA THR A 249 10.34 4.20 15.19
C THR A 249 9.31 5.05 14.47
N ALA A 250 9.16 4.87 13.15
CA ALA A 250 8.15 5.56 12.36
C ALA A 250 6.73 5.21 12.82
N PHE A 251 6.48 3.93 13.10
CA PHE A 251 5.19 3.45 13.60
C PHE A 251 4.88 4.03 14.99
N ASP A 252 5.83 3.97 15.92
CA ASP A 252 5.64 4.51 17.28
C ASP A 252 5.34 6.02 17.27
N ARG A 253 6.02 6.78 16.40
CA ARG A 253 5.77 8.22 16.23
C ARG A 253 4.37 8.48 15.69
N GLU A 254 3.95 7.77 14.65
CA GLU A 254 2.62 7.94 14.06
C GLU A 254 1.51 7.55 15.04
N HIS A 255 1.71 6.44 15.77
CA HIS A 255 0.80 6.00 16.82
C HIS A 255 0.67 7.01 17.95
N LYS A 256 1.80 7.55 18.42
CA LYS A 256 1.83 8.60 19.45
C LYS A 256 1.13 9.88 18.97
N ARG A 257 1.32 10.28 17.71
CA ARG A 257 0.68 11.45 17.10
C ARG A 257 -0.85 11.29 17.09
N ARG A 258 -1.35 10.17 16.59
CA ARG A 258 -2.80 9.84 16.56
C ARG A 258 -3.42 9.82 17.95
N ARG A 259 -2.77 9.17 18.90
CA ARG A 259 -3.23 9.17 20.31
C ARG A 259 -3.23 10.57 20.92
N SER A 260 -2.30 11.44 20.54
CA SER A 260 -2.31 12.84 20.97
C SER A 260 -3.53 13.59 20.43
N LEU A 261 -3.90 13.38 19.16
CA LEU A 261 -5.12 13.96 18.58
C LEU A 261 -6.38 13.46 19.30
N LEU A 262 -6.44 12.15 19.59
CA LEU A 262 -7.56 11.56 20.33
C LEU A 262 -7.66 12.09 21.77
N ARG A 263 -6.53 12.35 22.44
CA ARG A 263 -6.50 12.97 23.78
C ARG A 263 -7.02 14.41 23.79
N ALA A 264 -6.98 15.10 22.65
CA ALA A 264 -7.54 16.45 22.51
C ALA A 264 -9.07 16.43 22.35
N THR A 265 -9.69 15.26 22.20
CA THR A 265 -11.17 15.16 22.14
C THR A 265 -11.79 15.30 23.54
N PRO A 266 -13.03 15.81 23.66
CA PRO A 266 -13.71 15.93 24.94
C PRO A 266 -13.80 14.58 25.69
N SER A 267 -13.69 14.62 27.02
CA SER A 267 -13.88 13.42 27.84
C SER A 267 -15.27 12.82 27.60
N GLY A 268 -15.33 11.49 27.42
CA GLY A 268 -16.58 10.79 27.08
C GLY A 268 -17.06 10.98 25.64
N ALA A 269 -16.24 11.54 24.74
CA ALA A 269 -16.59 11.66 23.33
C ALA A 269 -16.99 10.30 22.73
N PRO A 270 -18.14 10.22 22.03
CA PRO A 270 -18.54 9.04 21.29
C PRO A 270 -17.49 8.62 20.26
N ASP A 271 -17.45 7.34 19.90
CA ASP A 271 -16.42 6.82 18.99
C ASP A 271 -16.47 7.44 17.59
N TRP A 272 -17.64 7.90 17.14
CA TRP A 272 -17.75 8.61 15.85
C TRP A 272 -17.04 9.97 15.88
N ILE A 273 -16.99 10.67 17.04
CA ILE A 273 -16.21 11.92 17.18
C ILE A 273 -14.72 11.61 17.08
N LYS A 274 -14.23 10.57 17.76
CA LYS A 274 -12.83 10.15 17.68
C LYS A 274 -12.42 9.83 16.24
N ARG A 275 -13.29 9.14 15.50
CA ARG A 275 -13.08 8.85 14.07
C ARG A 275 -13.05 10.12 13.23
N LEU A 276 -14.00 11.04 13.45
CA LEU A 276 -14.00 12.32 12.74
C LEU A 276 -12.75 13.16 13.03
N THR A 277 -12.25 13.16 14.27
CA THR A 277 -11.00 13.85 14.62
C THR A 277 -9.82 13.33 13.79
N LEU A 278 -9.67 12.00 13.70
CA LEU A 278 -8.61 11.39 12.91
C LEU A 278 -8.82 11.58 11.40
N ALA A 279 -10.06 11.48 10.92
CA ALA A 279 -10.38 11.69 9.50
C ALA A 279 -10.16 13.15 9.08
N ALA A 280 -10.50 14.13 9.91
CA ALA A 280 -10.30 15.55 9.62
C ALA A 280 -8.81 15.91 9.55
N ASP A 281 -7.98 15.33 10.43
CA ASP A 281 -6.53 15.53 10.43
C ASP A 281 -5.88 15.13 9.09
N GLN A 282 -6.42 14.13 8.40
CA GLN A 282 -5.91 13.69 7.09
C GLN A 282 -5.95 14.78 6.02
N PHE A 283 -6.81 15.79 6.17
CA PHE A 283 -6.96 16.92 5.23
C PHE A 283 -6.13 18.15 5.61
N ILE A 284 -5.42 18.13 6.74
CA ILE A 284 -4.54 19.22 7.17
C ILE A 284 -3.18 19.07 6.48
N VAL A 285 -2.79 20.08 5.70
CA VAL A 285 -1.53 20.09 4.94
C VAL A 285 -0.66 21.28 5.31
N ARG A 286 0.64 21.04 5.42
CA ARG A 286 1.66 22.09 5.58
C ARG A 286 2.00 22.65 4.20
N ARG A 287 2.08 23.97 4.12
CA ARG A 287 2.66 24.66 2.96
C ARG A 287 4.12 24.93 3.28
N SER A 288 5.02 24.52 2.40
CA SER A 288 6.46 24.72 2.51
C SER A 288 6.97 25.49 1.30
#